data_AF-A0A2D7F911-F1
#
_entry.id   AF-A0A2D7F911-F1
#
_cell.length_a   1.000
_cell.length_b   1.000
_cell.length_c   1.000
_cell.angle_alpha   90.00
_cell.angle_beta   90.00
_cell.angle_gamma   90.00
#
_symmetry.space_group_name_H-M   'P 1'
#
loop_
_entity.id
_entity.type
_entity.pdbx_description
1 polymer ?
#
loop_
_entity_poly.entity_id
_entity_poly.type
_entity_poly.pdbx_seq_one_letter_code
_entity_poly.pdbx_strand_id
1 'polypeptide(L)'
;MVKRVLTKPLGLGYRKFDKMRYLIPLALGVITAMPAAASELTDTQKTGMYRHGNWMWSIENCEGVARNKRYWFHLNEGGEFQSFSQISANLDGYYFKRGWQYMQQKAAISGHLQACTYAKTKWPGMLWSKKDG
;
A
#
# COMPACT_ATOMS: atom_id res chain seq x y z
N MET A 1 -21.38 10.73 -56.27
CA MET A 1 -22.70 10.14 -56.57
C MET A 1 -22.51 8.90 -57.44
N VAL A 2 -23.10 7.76 -57.03
CA VAL A 2 -23.42 6.50 -57.78
C VAL A 2 -22.30 5.49 -58.19
N LYS A 3 -22.14 4.46 -57.33
CA LYS A 3 -22.15 2.98 -57.51
C LYS A 3 -21.59 2.25 -58.76
N ARG A 4 -20.80 1.18 -58.50
CA ARG A 4 -20.91 -0.29 -58.83
C ARG A 4 -19.54 -0.95 -58.57
N VAL A 5 -19.26 -1.92 -57.67
CA VAL A 5 -19.70 -3.34 -57.46
C VAL A 5 -19.68 -4.16 -58.76
N LEU A 6 -18.88 -5.21 -59.01
CA LEU A 6 -18.65 -6.56 -58.44
C LEU A 6 -17.47 -7.17 -59.27
N THR A 7 -16.55 -8.04 -58.82
CA THR A 7 -16.67 -9.51 -58.58
C THR A 7 -15.32 -10.10 -58.11
N LYS A 8 -15.33 -10.99 -57.09
CA LYS A 8 -14.26 -11.99 -56.78
C LYS A 8 -14.49 -13.28 -57.62
N PRO A 9 -13.52 -14.19 -57.81
CA PRO A 9 -13.21 -15.29 -56.85
C PRO A 9 -11.69 -15.54 -56.66
N LEU A 10 -11.20 -15.84 -55.44
CA LEU A 10 -11.01 -17.17 -54.85
C LEU A 10 -10.11 -18.14 -55.64
N GLY A 11 -8.91 -18.37 -55.10
CA GLY A 11 -8.00 -19.46 -55.48
C GLY A 11 -7.03 -19.74 -54.33
N LEU A 12 -7.50 -20.47 -53.31
CA LEU A 12 -6.65 -21.12 -52.31
C LEU A 12 -5.82 -22.22 -52.98
N GLY A 13 -4.55 -22.35 -52.58
CA GLY A 13 -3.70 -23.46 -53.00
C GLY A 13 -2.38 -23.53 -52.24
N TYR A 14 -2.44 -23.90 -50.97
CA TYR A 14 -1.29 -24.21 -50.11
C TYR A 14 -0.59 -25.51 -50.53
N ARG A 15 0.75 -25.52 -50.50
CA ARG A 15 1.70 -26.63 -50.18
C ARG A 15 3.09 -26.20 -50.70
N LYS A 16 4.22 -26.29 -49.99
CA LYS A 16 4.71 -27.29 -49.04
C LYS A 16 5.66 -26.62 -48.03
N PHE A 17 5.59 -27.07 -46.79
CA PHE A 17 6.62 -26.92 -45.78
C PHE A 17 7.91 -27.61 -46.26
N ASP A 18 9.04 -26.91 -46.18
CA ASP A 18 10.32 -27.58 -46.06
C ASP A 18 11.14 -27.01 -44.90
N LYS A 19 11.66 -27.95 -44.12
CA LYS A 19 12.23 -27.77 -42.80
C LYS A 19 13.68 -27.30 -42.96
N MET A 20 14.00 -26.08 -42.54
CA MET A 20 15.37 -25.77 -42.14
C MET A 20 15.41 -25.34 -40.67
N ARG A 21 15.90 -26.30 -39.90
CA ARG A 21 16.27 -26.24 -38.50
C ARG A 21 17.38 -25.21 -38.30
N TYR A 22 17.03 -24.05 -37.78
CA TYR A 22 17.93 -23.25 -36.96
C TYR A 22 17.27 -23.06 -35.60
N LEU A 23 17.48 -24.07 -34.74
CA LEU A 23 17.33 -23.93 -33.30
C LEU A 23 18.45 -22.99 -32.84
N ILE A 24 18.18 -21.69 -32.85
CA ILE A 24 18.95 -20.73 -32.07
C ILE A 24 18.39 -20.85 -30.66
N PRO A 25 19.14 -21.36 -29.66
CA PRO A 25 18.73 -21.18 -28.29
C PRO A 25 18.98 -19.71 -27.97
N LEU A 26 18.01 -18.84 -28.26
CA LEU A 26 17.96 -17.53 -27.64
C LEU A 26 17.52 -17.77 -26.19
N ALA A 27 18.47 -18.25 -25.38
CA ALA A 27 18.43 -18.15 -23.94
C ALA A 27 18.59 -16.66 -23.60
N LEU A 28 17.58 -15.87 -23.95
CA LEU A 28 17.42 -14.54 -23.41
C LEU A 28 16.90 -14.77 -22.00
N GLY A 29 17.85 -14.76 -21.06
CA GLY A 29 17.61 -15.00 -19.65
C GLY A 29 16.35 -14.28 -19.22
N VAL A 30 15.40 -15.05 -18.68
CA VAL A 30 14.41 -14.50 -17.79
C VAL A 30 15.23 -13.90 -16.66
N ILE A 31 15.52 -12.60 -16.76
CA ILE A 31 15.83 -11.80 -15.58
C ILE A 31 14.52 -11.85 -14.82
N THR A 32 14.36 -12.89 -14.00
CA THR A 32 13.46 -12.83 -12.87
C THR A 32 14.04 -11.68 -12.06
N ALA A 33 13.54 -10.48 -12.28
CA ALA A 33 13.68 -9.41 -11.33
C ALA A 33 13.10 -10.01 -10.06
N MET A 34 13.97 -10.57 -9.21
CA MET A 34 13.62 -10.84 -7.84
C MET A 34 12.97 -9.53 -7.39
N PRO A 35 11.71 -9.54 -6.94
CA PRO A 35 11.11 -8.32 -6.43
C PRO A 35 12.11 -7.82 -5.40
N ALA A 36 12.64 -6.61 -5.62
CA ALA A 36 13.61 -6.00 -4.72
C ALA A 36 13.06 -6.26 -3.33
N ALA A 37 13.72 -7.14 -2.57
CA ALA A 37 13.17 -7.66 -1.32
C ALA A 37 12.80 -6.42 -0.53
N ALA A 38 11.48 -6.21 -0.33
CA ALA A 38 11.00 -4.98 0.28
C ALA A 38 11.82 -4.81 1.55
N SER A 39 12.66 -3.77 1.59
CA SER A 39 13.71 -3.68 2.60
C SER A 39 13.04 -3.85 3.95
N GLU A 40 13.48 -4.84 4.72
CA GLU A 40 12.87 -5.11 6.02
C GLU A 40 12.87 -3.81 6.82
N LEU A 41 11.74 -3.47 7.43
CA LEU A 41 11.62 -2.28 8.25
C LEU A 41 12.65 -2.33 9.39
N THR A 42 13.34 -1.22 9.62
CA THR A 42 14.19 -1.06 10.82
C THR A 42 13.33 -1.12 12.08
N ASP A 43 13.93 -1.41 13.24
CA ASP A 43 13.16 -1.47 14.50
C ASP A 43 12.44 -0.15 14.84
N THR A 44 13.06 0.97 14.48
CA THR A 44 12.46 2.31 14.56
C THR A 44 11.23 2.42 13.64
N GLN A 45 11.33 1.94 12.39
CA GLN A 45 10.20 1.90 11.45
C GLN A 45 9.10 0.94 11.89
N LYS A 46 9.44 -0.22 12.43
CA LYS A 46 8.48 -1.20 13.00
C LYS A 46 7.67 -0.56 14.12
N THR A 47 8.35 0.15 15.02
CA THR A 47 7.71 0.91 16.11
C THR A 47 6.83 2.04 15.56
N GLY A 48 7.31 2.75 14.53
CA GLY A 48 6.56 3.76 13.78
C GLY A 48 5.26 3.22 13.19
N MET A 49 5.32 2.09 12.47
CA MET A 49 4.13 1.46 11.89
C MET A 49 3.16 0.97 12.95
N TYR A 50 3.65 0.42 14.06
CA TYR A 50 2.79 0.01 15.18
C TYR A 50 2.01 1.20 15.76
N ARG A 51 2.68 2.33 16.00
CA ARG A 51 1.97 3.55 16.44
C ARG A 51 1.04 4.08 15.37
N HIS A 52 1.44 4.04 14.09
CA HIS A 52 0.60 4.44 12.96
C HIS A 52 -0.73 3.67 12.93
N GLY A 53 -0.69 2.35 13.19
CA GLY A 53 -1.89 1.53 13.35
C GLY A 53 -2.79 1.98 14.49
N ASN A 54 -2.22 2.25 15.67
CA ASN A 54 -2.98 2.77 16.82
C ASN A 54 -3.67 4.10 16.49
N TRP A 55 -2.95 4.99 15.80
CA TRP A 55 -3.45 6.30 15.43
C TRP A 55 -4.58 6.24 14.41
N MET A 56 -4.42 5.45 13.36
CA MET A 56 -5.44 5.27 12.33
C MET A 56 -6.73 4.71 12.94
N TRP A 57 -6.63 3.72 13.82
CA TRP A 57 -7.79 3.22 14.56
C TRP A 57 -8.46 4.34 15.36
N SER A 58 -7.68 5.17 16.05
CA SER A 58 -8.21 6.26 16.87
C SER A 58 -8.89 7.34 16.02
N ILE A 59 -8.36 7.66 14.84
CA ILE A 59 -8.96 8.63 13.91
C ILE A 59 -10.32 8.14 13.40
N GLU A 60 -10.45 6.85 13.11
CA GLU A 60 -11.69 6.30 12.56
C GLU A 60 -12.77 6.09 13.60
N ASN A 61 -12.38 5.86 14.87
CA ASN A 61 -13.33 5.40 15.87
C ASN A 61 -13.56 6.38 17.03
N CYS A 62 -12.68 7.35 17.28
CA CYS A 62 -12.82 8.25 18.43
C CYS A 62 -13.36 9.62 18.04
N GLU A 63 -14.42 10.05 18.73
CA GLU A 63 -15.00 11.37 18.50
C GLU A 63 -14.01 12.51 18.80
N GLY A 64 -14.02 13.52 17.94
CA GLY A 64 -13.13 14.68 18.06
C GLY A 64 -11.66 14.40 17.73
N VAL A 65 -11.32 13.17 17.29
CA VAL A 65 -10.02 12.89 16.68
C VAL A 65 -10.05 13.30 15.23
N ALA A 66 -9.03 14.05 14.81
CA ALA A 66 -8.81 14.37 13.41
C ALA A 66 -7.34 14.17 13.07
N ARG A 67 -7.07 13.79 11.82
CA ARG A 67 -5.72 13.79 11.29
C ARG A 67 -5.21 15.23 11.22
N ASN A 68 -4.35 15.64 12.14
CA ASN A 68 -3.64 16.91 12.06
C ASN A 68 -2.60 16.86 10.93
N LYS A 69 -2.35 17.99 10.26
CA LYS A 69 -1.23 18.19 9.33
C LYS A 69 0.10 17.72 9.92
N ARG A 70 0.29 17.83 11.25
CA ARG A 70 1.51 17.40 11.98
C ARG A 70 1.70 15.88 12.13
N TYR A 71 0.68 15.09 11.80
CA TYR A 71 0.71 13.63 11.93
C TYR A 71 1.89 12.99 11.18
N TRP A 72 2.05 13.36 9.90
CA TRP A 72 3.18 12.93 9.08
C TRP A 72 4.51 13.48 9.61
N PHE A 73 4.53 14.77 9.99
CA PHE A 73 5.73 15.44 10.48
C PHE A 73 6.31 14.75 11.71
N HIS A 74 5.50 14.22 12.62
CA HIS A 74 6.04 13.52 13.79
C HIS A 74 6.71 12.18 13.47
N LEU A 75 6.21 11.44 12.48
CA LEU A 75 6.89 10.21 12.03
C LEU A 75 8.23 10.53 11.37
N ASN A 76 8.31 11.69 10.72
CA ASN A 76 9.55 12.17 10.11
C ASN A 76 10.53 12.75 11.14
N GLU A 77 10.08 13.62 12.05
CA GLU A 77 10.88 14.22 13.12
C GLU A 77 11.39 13.19 14.13
N GLY A 78 10.62 12.12 14.37
CA GLY A 78 11.07 10.97 15.17
C GLY A 78 12.15 10.13 14.51
N GLY A 79 12.54 10.44 13.26
CA GLY A 79 13.49 9.65 12.47
C GLY A 79 12.96 8.29 12.05
N GLU A 80 11.64 8.08 12.10
CA GLU A 80 11.02 6.78 11.83
C GLU A 80 10.81 6.58 10.35
N PHE A 81 10.37 7.62 9.63
CA PHE A 81 10.15 7.55 8.19
C PHE A 81 10.59 8.83 7.51
N GLN A 82 11.35 8.72 6.43
CA GLN A 82 11.85 9.90 5.70
C GLN A 82 10.84 10.43 4.67
N SER A 83 9.89 9.60 4.23
CA SER A 83 8.82 10.04 3.34
C SER A 83 7.48 9.33 3.60
N PHE A 84 6.38 10.00 3.24
CA PHE A 84 5.05 9.42 3.33
C PHE A 84 4.92 8.15 2.48
N SER A 85 5.65 8.09 1.35
CA SER A 85 5.66 6.91 0.47
C SER A 85 6.16 5.64 1.16
N GLN A 86 7.09 5.75 2.12
CA GLN A 86 7.58 4.59 2.87
C GLN A 86 6.51 4.07 3.83
N ILE A 87 5.71 4.96 4.42
CA ILE A 87 4.59 4.58 5.26
C ILE A 87 3.49 3.94 4.41
N SER A 88 3.12 4.57 3.30
CA SER A 88 2.01 4.10 2.46
C SER A 88 2.24 2.70 1.93
N ALA A 89 3.49 2.37 1.56
CA ALA A 89 3.88 1.02 1.15
C ALA A 89 3.71 -0.05 2.26
N ASN A 90 3.57 0.36 3.51
CA ASN A 90 3.52 -0.53 4.68
C ASN A 90 2.19 -0.49 5.43
N LEU A 91 1.16 0.21 4.94
CA LEU A 91 -0.15 0.31 5.60
C LEU A 91 -0.84 -1.04 5.76
N ASP A 92 -0.57 -2.01 4.89
CA ASP A 92 -1.10 -3.38 5.05
C ASP A 92 -0.12 -4.33 5.77
N GLY A 93 1.00 -3.79 6.22
CA GLY A 93 2.08 -4.53 6.87
C GLY A 93 1.71 -5.04 8.26
N TYR A 94 2.44 -6.07 8.70
CA TYR A 94 2.22 -6.74 9.99
C TYR A 94 2.19 -5.77 11.17
N TYR A 95 3.18 -4.88 11.29
CA TYR A 95 3.28 -3.96 12.42
C TYR A 95 2.16 -2.94 12.48
N PHE A 96 1.70 -2.42 11.33
CA PHE A 96 0.52 -1.57 11.27
C PHE A 96 -0.71 -2.30 11.79
N LYS A 97 -1.00 -3.48 11.23
CA LYS A 97 -2.15 -4.31 11.64
C LYS A 97 -2.12 -4.64 13.12
N ARG A 98 -0.93 -4.91 13.67
CA ARG A 98 -0.71 -5.15 15.09
C ARG A 98 -1.07 -3.95 15.97
N GLY A 99 -0.73 -2.73 15.56
CA GLY A 99 -1.16 -1.51 16.25
C GLY A 99 -2.68 -1.35 16.22
N TRP A 100 -3.26 -1.45 15.03
CA TRP A 100 -4.72 -1.39 14.88
C TRP A 100 -5.44 -2.39 15.79
N GLN A 101 -5.02 -3.66 15.74
CA GLN A 101 -5.59 -4.74 16.56
C GLN A 101 -5.41 -4.49 18.06
N TYR A 102 -4.28 -3.91 18.49
CA TYR A 102 -4.08 -3.55 19.89
C TYR A 102 -5.16 -2.59 20.37
N MET A 103 -5.48 -1.55 19.60
CA MET A 103 -6.54 -0.61 19.95
C MET A 103 -7.92 -1.24 19.91
N GLN A 104 -8.19 -2.10 18.91
CA GLN A 104 -9.43 -2.86 18.82
C GLN A 104 -9.64 -3.75 20.07
N GLN A 105 -8.60 -4.49 20.47
CA GLN A 105 -8.65 -5.34 21.67
C GLN A 105 -8.82 -4.51 22.93
N LYS A 106 -8.15 -3.36 23.01
CA LYS A 106 -8.30 -2.45 24.14
C LYS A 106 -9.73 -1.93 24.26
N ALA A 107 -10.35 -1.54 23.15
CA ALA A 107 -11.75 -1.14 23.11
C ALA A 107 -12.69 -2.29 23.50
N ALA A 108 -12.39 -3.52 23.10
CA ALA A 108 -13.18 -4.69 23.50
C ALA A 108 -13.07 -5.01 25.00
N ILE A 109 -11.89 -4.82 25.61
CA ILE A 109 -11.64 -5.16 27.02
C ILE A 109 -12.08 -4.05 27.98
N SER A 110 -11.66 -2.81 27.69
CA SER A 110 -11.88 -1.64 28.56
C SER A 110 -13.05 -0.77 28.10
N GLY A 111 -13.65 -1.08 26.96
CA GLY A 111 -14.68 -0.23 26.38
C GLY A 111 -14.11 0.91 25.55
N HIS A 112 -14.96 1.38 24.64
CA HIS A 112 -14.58 2.30 23.57
C HIS A 112 -14.03 3.64 24.08
N LEU A 113 -14.74 4.24 25.04
CA LEU A 113 -14.36 5.52 25.64
C LEU A 113 -12.96 5.48 26.30
N GLN A 114 -12.63 4.35 26.93
CA GLN A 114 -11.36 4.19 27.65
C GLN A 114 -10.19 3.97 26.68
N ALA A 115 -10.43 3.25 25.57
CA ALA A 115 -9.48 3.16 24.47
C ALA A 115 -9.20 4.53 23.84
N CYS A 116 -10.25 5.33 23.59
CA CYS A 116 -10.10 6.70 23.07
C CYS A 116 -9.39 7.64 24.06
N THR A 117 -9.70 7.53 25.35
CA THR A 117 -9.00 8.29 26.41
C THR A 117 -7.52 7.93 26.46
N TYR A 118 -7.19 6.64 26.36
CA TYR A 118 -5.80 6.20 26.26
C TYR A 118 -5.09 6.84 25.06
N ALA A 119 -5.69 6.80 23.87
CA ALA A 119 -5.09 7.41 22.69
C ALA A 119 -4.89 8.93 22.89
N LYS A 120 -5.84 9.61 23.55
CA LYS A 120 -5.75 11.05 23.88
C LYS A 120 -4.61 11.37 24.82
N THR A 121 -4.41 10.55 25.84
CA THR A 121 -3.30 10.74 26.79
C THR A 121 -1.93 10.48 26.15
N LYS A 122 -1.84 9.53 25.22
CA LYS A 122 -0.58 9.22 24.54
C LYS A 122 -0.20 10.25 23.49
N TRP A 123 -1.18 10.84 22.80
CA TRP A 123 -0.93 11.66 21.61
C TRP A 123 -1.80 12.93 21.54
N PRO A 124 -1.85 13.75 22.61
CA PRO A 124 -2.82 14.85 22.70
C PRO A 124 -2.66 15.90 21.59
N GLY A 125 -1.43 16.27 21.21
CA GLY A 125 -1.17 17.29 20.18
C GLY A 125 -1.20 16.80 18.73
N MET A 126 -1.13 15.49 18.51
CA MET A 126 -1.09 14.90 17.16
C MET A 126 -2.47 14.56 16.60
N LEU A 127 -3.37 14.11 17.48
CA LEU A 127 -4.65 13.52 17.10
C LEU A 127 -5.85 14.40 17.48
N TRP A 128 -5.69 15.36 18.41
CA TRP A 128 -6.79 16.20 18.92
C TRP A 128 -6.58 17.70 18.71
N SER A 129 -5.95 18.12 17.61
CA SER A 129 -6.08 19.52 17.17
C SER A 129 -7.46 19.72 16.52
N LYS A 130 -8.05 20.92 16.66
CA LYS A 130 -9.19 21.30 15.82
C LYS A 130 -8.85 20.98 14.35
N LYS A 131 -9.81 20.43 13.63
CA LYS A 131 -9.71 20.30 12.17
C LYS A 131 -9.56 21.74 11.66
N ASP A 132 -8.35 22.15 11.29
CA ASP A 132 -8.17 23.44 10.64
C ASP A 132 -9.03 23.40 9.38
N GLY A 133 -10.09 24.21 9.40
CA GLY A 133 -11.08 24.32 8.32
C GLY A 133 -10.44 24.74 7.00
#